data_AF-A0A954NK60-F1
#
_entry.id   AF-A0A954NK60-F1
#
_cell.length_a   1.000
_cell.length_b   1.000
_cell.length_c   1.000
_cell.angle_alpha   90.00
_cell.angle_beta   90.00
_cell.angle_gamma   90.00
#
_symmetry.space_group_name_H-M   'P 1'
#
loop_
_entity.id
_entity.type
_entity.pdbx_description
1 polymer ?
#
loop_
_entity_poly.entity_id
_entity_poly.type
_entity_poly.pdbx_seq_one_letter_code
_entity_poly.pdbx_strand_id
1 'polypeptide(L)'
;MTFAAEHRVILVLKGAGTLVTDGSRAWRAKTGNPGMASGGMGDALTGILAALLAQGFEPWQATTLGVHIHGLAGDFAAREFSPPAMTAVDLIEHLPDAIKKVYGR
;
A
#
# COMPACT_ATOMS: atom_id res chain seq x y z
N MET A 1 -8.45 -16.76 5.19
CA MET A 1 -9.68 -16.00 4.91
C MET A 1 -10.58 -15.93 6.15
N THR A 2 -10.58 -16.95 7.01
CA THR A 2 -11.40 -17.03 8.23
C THR A 2 -11.22 -15.85 9.19
N PHE A 3 -9.98 -15.44 9.50
CA PHE A 3 -9.71 -14.33 10.43
C PHE A 3 -10.48 -13.03 10.11
N ALA A 4 -10.49 -12.62 8.83
CA ALA A 4 -11.13 -11.38 8.42
C ALA A 4 -12.66 -11.44 8.59
N ALA A 5 -13.27 -12.59 8.25
CA ALA A 5 -14.70 -12.83 8.45
C ALA A 5 -15.07 -12.91 9.93
N GLU A 6 -14.31 -13.66 10.73
CA GLU A 6 -14.53 -13.86 12.17
C GLU A 6 -14.49 -12.54 12.95
N HIS A 7 -13.54 -11.67 12.61
CA HIS A 7 -13.36 -10.38 13.28
C HIS A 7 -14.13 -9.24 12.61
N ARG A 8 -14.79 -9.48 11.47
CA ARG A 8 -15.49 -8.46 10.66
C ARG A 8 -14.59 -7.27 10.32
N VAL A 9 -13.37 -7.57 9.85
CA VAL A 9 -12.35 -6.59 9.50
C VAL A 9 -11.90 -6.74 8.05
N ILE A 10 -11.37 -5.65 7.50
CA ILE A 10 -10.54 -5.72 6.30
C ILE A 10 -9.10 -5.98 6.76
N LEU A 11 -8.57 -7.14 6.41
CA LEU A 11 -7.21 -7.55 6.75
C LEU A 11 -6.25 -7.19 5.62
N VAL A 12 -5.21 -6.42 5.94
CA VAL A 12 -4.03 -6.20 5.09
C VAL A 12 -2.87 -7.05 5.61
N LEU A 13 -2.66 -8.20 4.99
CA LEU A 13 -1.53 -9.08 5.29
C LEU A 13 -0.32 -8.65 4.46
N LYS A 14 0.55 -7.85 5.07
CA LYS A 14 1.76 -7.29 4.43
C LYS A 14 2.79 -8.37 4.11
N GLY A 15 3.50 -8.19 3.01
CA GLY A 15 4.59 -9.04 2.53
C GLY A 15 4.81 -8.85 1.04
N ALA A 16 5.68 -9.68 0.44
CA ALA A 16 5.78 -9.75 -1.02
C ALA A 16 4.41 -10.19 -1.59
N GLY A 17 3.78 -9.31 -2.38
CA GLY A 17 2.40 -9.52 -2.83
C GLY A 17 1.39 -9.44 -1.70
N THR A 18 1.36 -8.32 -0.98
CA THR A 18 0.37 -8.00 0.09
C THR A 18 -1.03 -8.45 -0.28
N LEU A 19 -1.69 -9.17 0.64
CA LEU A 19 -3.05 -9.68 0.49
C LEU A 19 -4.02 -8.80 1.28
N VAL A 20 -5.08 -8.34 0.61
CA VAL A 20 -6.22 -7.64 1.21
C VAL A 20 -7.44 -8.55 1.15
N THR A 21 -8.13 -8.77 2.27
CA THR A 21 -9.36 -9.59 2.31
C THR A 21 -10.29 -9.14 3.43
N ASP A 22 -11.60 -9.21 3.18
CA ASP A 22 -12.65 -9.05 4.20
C ASP A 22 -13.26 -10.41 4.61
N GLY A 23 -12.64 -11.50 4.16
CA GLY A 23 -13.12 -12.87 4.36
C GLY A 23 -14.06 -13.39 3.27
N SER A 24 -14.65 -12.51 2.46
CA SER A 24 -15.51 -12.87 1.32
C SER A 24 -14.82 -12.66 -0.04
N ARG A 25 -14.07 -11.56 -0.15
CA ARG A 25 -13.28 -11.19 -1.32
C ARG A 25 -11.80 -11.11 -0.94
N ALA A 26 -10.95 -11.30 -1.95
CA ALA A 26 -9.52 -11.23 -1.81
C ALA A 26 -8.90 -10.47 -2.99
N TRP A 27 -7.93 -9.62 -2.69
CA TRP A 27 -7.16 -8.89 -3.68
C TRP A 27 -5.68 -8.96 -3.31
N ARG A 28 -4.82 -9.18 -4.30
CA ARG A 28 -3.37 -9.27 -4.10
C ARG A 28 -2.67 -8.14 -4.83
N ALA A 29 -1.82 -7.41 -4.11
CA ALA A 29 -0.97 -6.39 -4.68
C ALA A 29 0.01 -7.00 -5.69
N LYS A 30 0.17 -6.33 -6.82
CA LYS A 30 1.17 -6.67 -7.86
C LYS A 30 2.34 -5.68 -7.89
N THR A 31 2.34 -4.72 -6.96
CA THR A 31 3.33 -3.66 -6.83
C THR A 31 4.14 -3.84 -5.55
N GLY A 32 5.30 -3.19 -5.50
CA GLY A 32 6.24 -3.23 -4.41
C GLY A 32 7.48 -4.08 -4.70
N ASN A 33 8.54 -3.82 -3.94
CA ASN A 33 9.86 -4.39 -4.16
C ASN A 33 10.60 -4.66 -2.84
N PRO A 34 11.73 -5.40 -2.85
CA PRO A 34 12.47 -5.75 -1.65
C PRO A 34 12.99 -4.57 -0.81
N GLY A 35 13.18 -3.38 -1.41
CA GLY A 35 13.63 -2.19 -0.68
C GLY A 35 12.60 -1.67 0.33
N MET A 36 11.34 -2.10 0.20
CA MET A 36 10.27 -1.76 1.12
C MET A 36 10.30 -2.59 2.41
N ALA A 37 11.26 -3.51 2.56
CA ALA A 37 11.51 -4.23 3.79
C ALA A 37 12.35 -3.40 4.78
N SER A 38 12.02 -2.12 4.93
CA SER A 38 12.70 -1.15 5.81
C SER A 38 11.75 -0.50 6.82
N GLY A 39 12.32 0.11 7.87
CA GLY A 39 11.54 0.77 8.92
C GLY A 39 10.68 1.92 8.40
N GLY A 40 9.49 2.11 8.96
CA GLY A 40 8.58 3.20 8.61
C GLY A 40 7.64 2.93 7.43
N MET A 41 7.88 1.89 6.62
CA MET A 41 7.02 1.55 5.47
C MET A 41 5.58 1.20 5.90
N GLY A 42 5.43 0.56 7.07
CA GLY A 42 4.12 0.30 7.65
C GLY A 42 3.39 1.56 8.10
N ASP A 43 4.11 2.55 8.58
CA ASP A 43 3.55 3.83 9.05
C ASP A 43 3.13 4.69 7.86
N ALA A 44 3.95 4.71 6.79
CA ALA A 44 3.60 5.33 5.51
C ALA A 44 2.31 4.73 4.93
N LEU A 45 2.21 3.39 4.87
CA LEU A 45 0.97 2.72 4.43
C LEU A 45 -0.23 3.12 5.30
N THR A 46 -0.07 3.16 6.62
CA THR A 46 -1.15 3.57 7.54
C THR A 46 -1.61 4.99 7.25
N GLY A 47 -0.69 5.93 7.04
CA GLY A 47 -1.01 7.32 6.69
C GLY A 47 -1.77 7.43 5.37
N ILE A 48 -1.36 6.68 4.34
CA ILE A 48 -2.04 6.63 3.04
C ILE A 48 -3.48 6.14 3.20
N LEU A 49 -3.68 5.05 3.95
CA LEU A 49 -5.00 4.47 4.20
C LEU A 49 -5.90 5.44 4.97
N ALA A 50 -5.38 6.06 6.03
CA ALA A 50 -6.10 7.05 6.81
C ALA A 50 -6.52 8.25 5.95
N ALA A 51 -5.63 8.74 5.09
CA ALA A 51 -5.92 9.86 4.18
C ALA A 51 -7.02 9.53 3.16
N LEU A 52 -7.03 8.31 2.60
CA LEU A 52 -8.07 7.88 1.67
C LEU A 52 -9.43 7.71 2.37
N LEU A 53 -9.44 7.14 3.57
CA LEU A 53 -10.66 7.03 4.38
C LEU A 53 -11.21 8.42 4.75
N ALA A 54 -10.34 9.35 5.14
CA ALA A 54 -10.72 10.73 5.46
C ALA A 54 -11.28 11.49 4.24
N GLN A 55 -10.90 11.11 3.02
CA GLN A 55 -11.48 11.63 1.78
C GLN A 55 -12.84 11.01 1.42
N GLY A 56 -13.34 10.04 2.21
CA GLY A 56 -14.65 9.43 2.02
C GLY A 56 -14.68 8.21 1.10
N PHE A 57 -13.53 7.62 0.77
CA PHE A 57 -13.50 6.36 0.06
C PHE A 57 -14.10 5.24 0.91
N GLU A 58 -14.84 4.32 0.28
CA GLU A 58 -15.35 3.13 0.95
C GLU A 58 -14.16 2.28 1.48
N PRO A 59 -14.25 1.66 2.67
CA PRO A 59 -13.11 1.01 3.30
C PRO A 59 -12.36 -0.01 2.44
N TRP A 60 -13.04 -0.85 1.68
CA TRP A 60 -12.39 -1.79 0.78
C TRP A 60 -11.68 -1.10 -0.38
N GLN A 61 -12.29 -0.08 -0.98
CA GLN A 61 -11.66 0.73 -2.01
C GLN A 61 -10.43 1.47 -1.46
N ALA A 62 -10.55 2.14 -0.31
CA ALA A 62 -9.45 2.84 0.35
C ALA A 62 -8.28 1.89 0.63
N THR A 63 -8.58 0.68 1.10
CA THR A 63 -7.57 -0.33 1.43
C THR A 63 -6.82 -0.85 0.20
N THR A 64 -7.55 -1.31 -0.80
CA THR A 64 -6.94 -1.87 -2.02
C THR A 64 -6.19 -0.80 -2.83
N LEU A 65 -6.76 0.40 -2.94
CA LEU A 65 -6.13 1.55 -3.59
C LEU A 65 -4.88 2.02 -2.84
N GLY A 66 -4.95 2.19 -1.52
CA GLY A 66 -3.83 2.66 -0.73
C GLY A 66 -2.65 1.68 -0.71
N VAL A 67 -2.93 0.37 -0.62
CA VAL A 67 -1.88 -0.66 -0.77
C VAL A 67 -1.25 -0.60 -2.17
N HIS A 68 -2.05 -0.40 -3.22
CA HIS A 68 -1.54 -0.28 -4.57
C HIS A 68 -0.65 0.96 -4.76
N ILE A 69 -1.11 2.14 -4.30
CA ILE A 69 -0.36 3.41 -4.33
C ILE A 69 0.94 3.29 -3.54
N HIS A 70 0.90 2.72 -2.34
CA HIS A 70 2.10 2.49 -1.52
C HIS A 70 3.12 1.61 -2.25
N GLY A 71 2.70 0.48 -2.82
CA GLY A 71 3.59 -0.38 -3.61
C GLY A 71 4.14 0.33 -4.84
N LEU A 72 3.32 1.08 -5.56
CA LEU A 72 3.72 1.79 -6.78
C LEU A 72 4.72 2.92 -6.49
N ALA A 73 4.53 3.66 -5.40
CA ALA A 73 5.47 4.66 -4.93
C ALA A 73 6.82 4.03 -4.56
N GLY A 74 6.80 2.88 -3.89
CA GLY A 74 8.02 2.11 -3.63
C GLY A 74 8.72 1.64 -4.92
N ASP A 75 7.96 1.24 -5.93
CA ASP A 75 8.51 0.84 -7.24
C ASP A 75 9.11 2.02 -8.02
N PHE A 76 8.62 3.24 -7.80
CA PHE A 76 9.26 4.44 -8.33
C PHE A 76 10.54 4.77 -7.58
N ALA A 77 10.52 4.76 -6.24
CA ALA A 77 11.71 5.00 -5.43
C ALA A 77 12.84 3.99 -5.76
N ALA A 78 12.51 2.73 -6.03
CA ALA A 78 13.49 1.70 -6.40
C ALA A 78 14.18 1.92 -7.77
N ARG A 79 13.73 2.90 -8.56
CA ARG A 79 14.42 3.31 -9.80
C ARG A 79 15.59 4.24 -9.52
N GLU A 80 15.55 4.94 -8.39
CA GLU A 80 16.55 5.92 -7.99
C GLU A 80 17.47 5.37 -6.90
N PHE A 81 16.91 4.57 -5.99
CA PHE A 81 17.62 4.03 -4.84
C PHE A 81 17.75 2.51 -4.93
N SER A 82 18.93 2.01 -4.55
CA SER A 82 19.11 0.56 -4.39
C SER A 82 18.27 0.04 -3.20
N PRO A 83 17.76 -1.21 -3.25
CA PRO A 83 16.88 -1.74 -2.19
C PRO A 83 17.42 -1.57 -0.75
N PRO A 84 18.71 -1.78 -0.44
CA PRO A 84 19.23 -1.59 0.92
C PRO A 84 19.29 -0.13 1.39
N ALA A 85 19.28 0.84 0.46
CA ALA A 85 19.39 2.27 0.76
C ALA A 85 18.03 2.97 0.83
N MET A 86 16.95 2.30 0.43
CA MET A 86 15.63 2.91 0.30
C MET A 86 14.93 3.05 1.66
N THR A 87 14.42 4.24 1.93
CA THR A 87 13.74 4.61 3.16
C THR A 87 12.26 4.86 2.93
N ALA A 88 11.49 4.95 4.01
CA ALA A 88 10.08 5.32 3.92
C ALA A 88 9.88 6.75 3.38
N VAL A 89 10.85 7.65 3.60
CA VAL A 89 10.80 9.04 3.09
C VAL A 89 10.91 9.04 1.57
N ASP A 90 11.85 8.28 1.00
CA ASP A 90 12.03 8.18 -0.45
C ASP A 90 10.74 7.68 -1.14
N LEU A 91 10.03 6.75 -0.51
CA LEU A 91 8.71 6.30 -0.97
C LEU A 91 7.67 7.43 -0.88
N ILE A 92 7.61 8.13 0.26
CA ILE A 92 6.64 9.23 0.49
C ILE A 92 6.84 10.33 -0.55
N GLU A 93 8.08 10.67 -0.90
CA GLU A 93 8.42 11.64 -1.94
C GLU A 93 7.89 11.24 -3.32
N HIS A 94 7.75 9.94 -3.58
CA HIS A 94 7.19 9.38 -4.81
C HIS A 94 5.67 9.10 -4.77
N LEU A 95 4.97 9.45 -3.69
CA LEU A 95 3.50 9.35 -3.65
C LEU A 95 2.80 10.17 -4.74
N PRO A 96 3.22 11.42 -5.07
CA PRO A 96 2.62 12.18 -6.16
C PRO A 96 2.69 11.43 -7.50
N ASP A 97 3.79 10.76 -7.81
CA ASP A 97 3.95 10.00 -9.05
C ASP A 97 3.01 8.79 -9.11
N ALA A 98 2.91 8.06 -7.99
CA ALA A 98 1.97 6.94 -7.85
C ALA A 98 0.52 7.38 -8.01
N ILE A 99 0.13 8.46 -7.33
CA ILE A 99 -1.20 9.04 -7.40
C ILE A 99 -1.52 9.52 -8.82
N LYS A 100 -0.57 10.22 -9.46
CA LYS A 100 -0.69 10.70 -10.84
C LYS A 100 -0.93 9.54 -11.81
N LYS A 101 -0.14 8.47 -11.68
CA LYS A 101 -0.27 7.26 -12.50
C LYS A 101 -1.63 6.57 -12.33
N VAL A 102 -2.17 6.55 -11.10
CA VAL A 102 -3.45 5.92 -10.78
C VAL A 102 -4.65 6.74 -11.26
N TYR A 103 -4.61 8.07 -11.11
CA TYR A 103 -5.71 8.95 -11.51
C TYR A 103 -5.68 9.38 -12.98
N GLY A 104 -4.64 9.01 -13.73
CA GLY A 104 -4.55 9.28 -15.17
C GLY A 104 -4.48 10.77 -15.51
N ARG A 105 -3.84 11.57 -14.66
CA ARG A 105 -3.59 13.00 -14.88
C ARG A 105 -2.10 13.28 -15.06
#